data_AF-A0A7W0FZW7-F1
#
_entry.id   AF-A0A7W0FZW7-F1
#
_cell.length_a   1.000
_cell.length_b   1.000
_cell.length_c   1.000
_cell.angle_alpha   90.00
_cell.angle_beta   90.00
_cell.angle_gamma   90.00
#
_symmetry.space_group_name_H-M   'P 1'
#
loop_
_entity.id
_entity.type
_entity.pdbx_description
1 polymer ?
#
loop_
_entity_poly.entity_id
_entity_poly.type
_entity_poly.pdbx_seq_one_letter_code
_entity_poly.pdbx_strand_id
1 'polypeptide(L)'
;MSNINDPNNPDAMLEPIDDLLLTEGEELPHGEERARVRDIASRIPESLSSIGRDISRTIERALSAKDDYVVAVKVSHEAQERLEQLVQAGVFRNRAEAAAFLIDEGIKSQHELFDRVSLKLSEIERLRAELRGMIGKTE
;
A
#
# COMPACT_ATOMS: atom_id res chain seq x y z
N MET A 1 13.32 28.35 45.23
CA MET A 1 13.52 27.21 44.32
C MET A 1 12.20 26.48 44.24
N SER A 2 11.50 26.63 43.12
CA SER A 2 10.13 26.12 42.94
C SER A 2 10.18 25.13 41.76
N ASN A 3 9.87 23.87 42.04
CA ASN A 3 9.97 22.76 41.09
C ASN A 3 8.93 22.90 39.98
N ILE A 4 9.36 22.73 38.73
CA ILE A 4 8.55 22.92 37.52
C ILE A 4 7.58 21.75 37.23
N ASN A 5 7.53 20.74 38.12
CA ASN A 5 6.84 19.48 37.86
C ASN A 5 5.94 19.08 39.03
N ASP A 6 5.03 19.97 39.43
CA ASP A 6 3.91 19.67 40.31
C ASP A 6 2.63 19.52 39.45
N PRO A 7 2.01 18.33 39.40
CA PRO A 7 0.86 18.04 38.54
C PRO A 7 -0.47 18.63 39.06
N ASN A 8 -0.50 19.34 40.20
CA ASN A 8 -1.72 19.94 40.76
C ASN A 8 -1.68 21.47 40.84
N ASN A 9 -0.91 22.15 39.98
CA ASN A 9 -0.92 23.60 39.91
C ASN A 9 -2.13 24.12 39.10
N PRO A 10 -3.08 24.87 39.70
CA PRO A 10 -4.31 25.31 39.03
C PRO A 10 -4.12 26.53 38.10
N ASP A 11 -2.91 27.13 38.03
CA ASP A 11 -2.63 28.36 37.26
C ASP A 11 -1.94 28.14 35.90
N ALA A 12 -1.87 26.92 35.36
CA ALA A 12 -1.44 26.71 33.97
C ALA A 12 -2.62 26.95 32.99
N MET A 13 -3.14 28.17 33.00
CA MET A 13 -4.19 28.61 32.08
C MET A 13 -3.61 28.93 30.70
N LEU A 14 -4.19 28.25 29.72
CA LEU A 14 -4.16 28.49 28.28
C LEU A 14 -3.92 29.95 27.88
N GLU A 15 -2.81 30.23 27.18
CA GLU A 15 -2.70 31.41 26.32
C GLU A 15 -2.89 31.01 24.85
N PRO A 16 -3.79 31.70 24.10
CA PRO A 16 -3.96 31.51 22.67
C PRO A 16 -2.86 32.22 21.90
N ILE A 17 -2.16 31.51 21.02
CA ILE A 17 -1.22 32.12 20.06
C ILE A 17 -2.06 32.66 18.89
N ASP A 18 -2.53 33.91 19.03
CA ASP A 18 -3.01 34.75 17.92
C ASP A 18 -2.01 35.90 17.76
N ASP A 19 -0.96 35.67 16.96
CA ASP A 19 -0.25 36.79 16.33
C ASP A 19 0.45 36.33 15.03
N LEU A 20 -0.32 36.31 13.94
CA LEU A 20 0.26 36.43 12.60
C LEU A 20 -0.49 37.54 11.86
N LEU A 21 -0.05 38.77 12.15
CA LEU A 21 -0.25 39.93 11.30
C LEU A 21 0.20 39.61 9.87
N LEU A 22 -0.77 39.49 8.96
CA LEU A 22 -0.55 39.58 7.52
C LEU A 22 0.00 40.98 7.21
N THR A 23 1.31 41.07 7.00
CA THR A 23 1.92 42.25 6.37
C THR A 23 2.19 41.89 4.91
N GLU A 24 1.47 42.56 4.02
CA GLU A 24 1.69 42.50 2.57
C GLU A 24 3.09 42.99 2.23
N GLY A 25 3.75 42.26 1.33
CA GLY A 25 4.82 42.75 0.48
C GLY A 25 6.21 42.81 1.11
N GLU A 26 7.01 41.77 0.90
CA GLU A 26 8.43 41.91 0.56
C GLU A 26 8.94 40.61 -0.08
N GLU A 27 9.54 40.75 -1.27
CA GLU A 27 10.02 39.69 -2.14
C GLU A 27 11.17 38.90 -1.49
N LEU A 28 11.02 37.58 -1.39
CA LEU A 28 12.10 36.68 -0.96
C LEU A 28 13.15 36.54 -2.07
N PRO A 29 14.45 36.84 -1.83
CA PRO A 29 15.50 36.52 -2.77
C PRO A 29 15.77 35.00 -2.72
N HIS A 30 15.36 34.29 -3.77
CA HIS A 30 15.75 32.91 -4.04
C HIS A 30 17.25 32.83 -4.33
N GLY A 31 18.06 32.45 -3.33
CA GLY A 31 19.51 32.32 -3.54
C GLY A 31 20.25 31.28 -2.69
N GLU A 32 19.88 31.07 -1.43
CA GLU A 32 20.83 30.45 -0.48
C GLU A 32 20.63 28.96 -0.18
N GLU A 33 19.48 28.37 -0.50
CA GLU A 33 19.20 26.97 -0.15
C GLU A 33 19.82 25.97 -1.14
N ARG A 34 19.98 26.36 -2.42
CA ARG A 34 20.62 25.53 -3.45
C ARG A 34 22.12 25.32 -3.22
N ALA A 35 22.78 26.24 -2.53
CA ALA A 35 24.21 26.16 -2.25
C ALA A 35 24.54 25.08 -1.21
N ARG A 36 23.73 24.97 -0.14
CA ARG A 36 23.98 24.02 0.95
C ARG A 36 23.78 22.56 0.53
N VAL A 37 22.79 22.29 -0.34
CA VAL A 37 22.54 20.94 -0.88
C VAL A 37 23.68 20.49 -1.80
N ARG A 38 24.29 21.41 -2.54
CA ARG A 38 25.38 21.11 -3.47
C ARG A 38 26.71 20.83 -2.77
N ASP A 39 26.99 21.52 -1.67
CA ASP A 39 28.20 21.29 -0.86
C ASP A 39 28.17 19.94 -0.14
N ILE A 40 27.01 19.48 0.33
CA ILE A 40 26.84 18.16 0.95
C ILE A 40 26.97 17.06 -0.10
N ALA A 41 26.38 17.24 -1.30
CA ALA A 41 26.52 16.29 -2.41
C ALA A 41 27.97 16.11 -2.88
N SER A 42 28.82 17.14 -2.76
CA SER A 42 30.22 17.08 -3.16
C SER A 42 31.15 16.31 -2.22
N ARG A 43 30.68 15.99 -0.99
CA ARG A 43 31.47 15.33 0.06
C ARG A 43 31.03 13.90 0.34
N ILE A 44 29.99 13.42 -0.34
CA ILE A 44 29.56 12.03 -0.27
C ILE A 44 30.37 11.24 -1.30
N PRO A 45 31.21 10.27 -0.88
CA PRO A 45 31.92 9.41 -1.81
C PRO A 45 30.94 8.82 -2.84
N GLU A 46 31.29 8.74 -4.13
CA GLU A 46 30.44 8.11 -5.15
C GLU A 46 29.96 6.70 -4.74
N SER A 47 30.73 6.01 -3.91
CA SER A 47 30.44 4.71 -3.31
C SER A 47 29.31 4.72 -2.26
N LEU A 48 29.02 5.84 -1.59
CA LEU A 48 27.83 5.99 -0.74
C LEU A 48 26.60 6.43 -1.54
N SER A 49 26.80 7.26 -2.57
CA SER A 49 25.74 7.71 -3.48
C SER A 49 25.18 6.58 -4.35
N SER A 50 25.96 5.52 -4.62
CA SER A 50 25.46 4.29 -5.25
C SER A 50 24.65 3.44 -4.28
N ILE A 51 25.09 3.30 -3.03
CA ILE A 51 24.38 2.54 -1.99
C ILE A 51 23.00 3.13 -1.70
N GLY A 52 22.89 4.47 -1.63
CA GLY A 52 21.59 5.14 -1.43
C GLY A 52 20.59 4.88 -2.56
N ARG A 53 21.07 4.84 -3.82
CA ARG A 53 20.22 4.54 -4.99
C ARG A 53 19.77 3.08 -5.02
N ASP A 54 20.63 2.15 -4.60
CA ASP A 54 20.31 0.72 -4.59
C ASP A 54 19.34 0.35 -3.47
N ILE A 55 19.45 0.99 -2.31
CA ILE A 55 18.51 0.81 -1.19
C ILE A 55 17.13 1.42 -1.52
N SER A 56 17.07 2.64 -2.06
CA SER A 56 15.79 3.24 -2.50
C SER A 56 15.08 2.40 -3.55
N ARG A 57 15.82 1.87 -4.55
CA ARG A 57 15.24 0.99 -5.58
C ARG A 57 14.77 -0.36 -5.02
N THR A 58 15.43 -0.88 -4.00
CA THR A 58 15.05 -2.15 -3.37
C THR A 58 13.83 -1.98 -2.47
N ILE A 59 13.71 -0.85 -1.77
CA ILE A 59 12.53 -0.51 -0.96
C ILE A 59 11.31 -0.25 -1.86
N GLU A 60 11.46 0.48 -2.97
CA GLU A 60 10.41 0.66 -3.98
C GLU A 60 9.99 -0.67 -4.61
N ARG A 61 10.94 -1.56 -4.95
CA ARG A 61 10.62 -2.91 -5.46
C ARG A 61 9.95 -3.81 -4.44
N ALA A 62 10.27 -3.68 -3.15
CA ALA A 62 9.62 -4.44 -2.08
C ALA A 62 8.20 -3.91 -1.79
N LEU A 63 7.95 -2.61 -1.96
CA LEU A 63 6.62 -2.01 -1.84
C LEU A 63 5.74 -2.28 -3.08
N SER A 64 6.31 -2.29 -4.28
CA SER A 64 5.62 -2.67 -5.53
C SER A 64 5.48 -4.19 -5.74
N ALA A 65 6.09 -5.00 -4.87
CA ALA A 65 5.93 -6.46 -4.85
C ALA A 65 4.89 -6.94 -3.83
N LYS A 66 4.03 -6.04 -3.32
CA LYS A 66 2.69 -6.50 -2.90
C LYS A 66 1.98 -6.85 -4.20
N ASP A 67 1.85 -8.15 -4.46
CA ASP A 67 1.42 -8.72 -5.72
C ASP A 67 0.09 -8.13 -6.22
N ASP A 68 0.17 -7.07 -7.02
CA ASP A 68 -0.96 -6.54 -7.78
C ASP A 68 -1.25 -7.52 -8.93
N TYR A 69 -2.01 -8.57 -8.66
CA TYR A 69 -2.47 -9.51 -9.67
C TYR A 69 -3.51 -8.85 -10.58
N VAL A 70 -3.07 -8.32 -11.72
CA VAL A 70 -3.96 -7.76 -12.74
C VAL A 70 -4.42 -8.87 -13.68
N VAL A 71 -5.73 -9.14 -13.70
CA VAL A 71 -6.34 -10.08 -14.63
C VAL A 71 -7.23 -9.31 -15.60
N ALA A 72 -6.95 -9.39 -16.91
CA ALA A 72 -7.83 -8.87 -17.94
C ALA A 72 -8.91 -9.91 -18.28
N VAL A 73 -10.17 -9.60 -17.98
CA VAL A 73 -11.32 -10.49 -18.23
C VAL A 73 -12.31 -9.84 -19.19
N LYS A 74 -12.96 -10.67 -20.02
CA LYS A 74 -14.15 -10.24 -20.76
C LYS A 74 -15.35 -10.31 -19.82
N VAL A 75 -16.14 -9.24 -19.78
CA VAL A 75 -17.36 -9.16 -18.99
C VAL A 75 -18.58 -9.03 -19.90
N SER A 76 -19.76 -9.40 -19.40
CA SER A 76 -21.01 -9.16 -20.12
C SER A 76 -21.34 -7.67 -20.17
N HIS A 77 -22.20 -7.28 -21.11
CA HIS A 77 -22.71 -5.90 -21.20
C HIS A 77 -23.38 -5.47 -19.90
N GLU A 78 -24.22 -6.34 -19.33
CA GLU A 78 -24.88 -6.07 -18.05
C GLU A 78 -23.87 -5.85 -16.93
N ALA A 79 -22.86 -6.71 -16.78
CA ALA A 79 -21.85 -6.53 -15.75
C ALA A 79 -21.11 -5.20 -15.92
N GLN A 80 -20.79 -4.81 -17.16
CA GLN A 80 -20.17 -3.52 -17.44
C GLN A 80 -21.06 -2.35 -17.00
N GLU A 81 -22.36 -2.38 -17.28
CA GLU A 81 -23.32 -1.35 -16.86
C GLU A 81 -23.45 -1.28 -15.33
N ARG A 82 -23.53 -2.42 -14.64
CA ARG A 82 -23.61 -2.45 -13.17
C ARG A 82 -22.35 -1.88 -12.51
N LEU A 83 -21.17 -2.22 -13.03
CA LEU A 83 -19.91 -1.66 -12.55
C LEU A 83 -19.87 -0.14 -12.74
N GLU A 84 -20.33 0.35 -13.89
CA GLU A 84 -20.42 1.78 -14.18
C GLU A 84 -21.38 2.49 -13.21
N GLN A 85 -22.55 1.91 -12.93
CA GLN A 85 -23.51 2.45 -11.96
C GLN A 85 -22.90 2.62 -10.57
N LEU A 86 -22.11 1.64 -10.11
CA LEU A 86 -21.46 1.70 -8.81
C LEU A 86 -20.40 2.81 -8.73
N VAL A 87 -19.68 3.07 -9.82
CA VAL A 87 -18.72 4.18 -9.90
C VAL A 87 -19.45 5.52 -9.97
N GLN A 88 -20.49 5.62 -10.80
CA GLN A 88 -21.29 6.85 -10.93
C GLN A 88 -22.03 7.22 -9.65
N ALA A 89 -22.46 6.23 -8.87
CA ALA A 89 -23.04 6.42 -7.54
C ALA A 89 -22.00 6.84 -6.47
N GLY A 90 -20.70 6.87 -6.83
CA GLY A 90 -19.62 7.25 -5.92
C GLY A 90 -19.26 6.18 -4.89
N VAL A 91 -19.75 4.95 -5.04
CA VAL A 91 -19.46 3.85 -4.10
C VAL A 91 -18.01 3.37 -4.25
N PHE A 92 -17.50 3.38 -5.49
CA PHE A 92 -16.10 3.02 -5.80
C PHE A 92 -15.46 4.09 -6.68
N ARG A 93 -14.13 4.20 -6.62
CA ARG A 93 -13.37 5.21 -7.37
C ARG A 93 -13.24 4.85 -8.84
N ASN A 94 -13.19 3.55 -9.15
CA ASN A 94 -13.05 3.06 -10.50
C ASN A 94 -13.69 1.66 -10.67
N ARG A 95 -13.86 1.25 -11.93
CA ARG A 95 -14.51 -0.02 -12.28
C ARG A 95 -13.74 -1.25 -11.82
N ALA A 96 -12.41 -1.18 -11.77
CA ALA A 96 -11.57 -2.31 -11.34
C ALA A 96 -11.74 -2.56 -9.83
N GLU A 97 -11.84 -1.50 -9.03
CA GLU A 97 -12.12 -1.58 -7.59
C GLU A 97 -13.51 -2.18 -7.34
N ALA A 98 -14.55 -1.72 -8.06
CA ALA A 98 -15.88 -2.28 -7.98
C ALA A 98 -15.90 -3.77 -8.38
N ALA A 99 -15.17 -4.14 -9.44
CA ALA A 99 -15.08 -5.52 -9.89
C ALA A 99 -14.36 -6.41 -8.89
N ALA A 100 -13.23 -5.96 -8.32
CA ALA A 100 -12.50 -6.68 -7.29
C ALA A 100 -13.39 -6.95 -6.07
N PHE A 101 -14.11 -5.93 -5.60
CA PHE A 101 -15.06 -6.08 -4.49
C PHE A 101 -16.14 -7.12 -4.80
N LEU A 102 -16.78 -7.05 -5.97
CA LEU A 102 -17.84 -8.00 -6.35
C LEU A 102 -17.30 -9.43 -6.52
N ILE A 103 -16.06 -9.59 -6.99
CA ILE A 103 -15.40 -10.90 -7.08
C ILE A 103 -15.17 -11.47 -5.68
N ASP A 104 -14.66 -10.66 -4.75
CA ASP A 104 -14.43 -11.09 -3.37
C ASP A 104 -15.72 -11.49 -2.66
N GLU A 105 -16.78 -10.69 -2.80
CA GLU A 105 -18.11 -11.03 -2.26
C GLU A 105 -18.70 -12.25 -2.95
N GLY A 106 -18.48 -12.42 -4.26
CA GLY A 106 -18.86 -13.62 -4.99
C GLY A 106 -18.16 -14.87 -4.46
N ILE A 107 -16.86 -14.78 -4.15
CA ILE A 107 -16.08 -15.87 -3.56
C ILE A 107 -16.63 -16.24 -2.17
N LYS A 108 -16.87 -15.24 -1.31
CA LYS A 108 -17.45 -15.46 0.02
C LYS A 108 -18.84 -16.09 -0.06
N SER A 109 -19.69 -15.57 -0.95
CA SER A 109 -21.05 -16.10 -1.15
C SER A 109 -21.04 -17.54 -1.62
N GLN A 110 -20.00 -17.97 -2.33
CA GLN A 110 -19.86 -19.32 -2.88
C GLN A 110 -18.84 -20.19 -2.10
N HIS A 111 -18.54 -19.86 -0.85
CA HIS A 111 -17.50 -20.56 -0.06
C HIS A 111 -17.71 -22.08 -0.01
N GLU A 112 -18.95 -22.57 0.17
CA GLU A 112 -19.24 -24.01 0.20
C GLU A 112 -18.86 -24.74 -1.11
N LEU A 113 -18.97 -24.06 -2.24
CA LEU A 113 -18.51 -24.61 -3.52
C LEU A 113 -16.99 -24.73 -3.54
N PHE A 114 -16.29 -23.68 -3.12
CA PHE A 114 -14.83 -23.67 -3.07
C PHE A 114 -14.28 -24.68 -2.07
N ASP A 115 -14.93 -24.88 -0.92
CA ASP A 115 -14.57 -25.89 0.08
C ASP A 115 -14.66 -27.30 -0.51
N ARG A 116 -15.76 -27.61 -1.23
CA ARG A 116 -15.91 -28.91 -1.91
C ARG A 116 -14.86 -29.11 -3.00
N VAL A 117 -14.56 -28.07 -3.78
CA VAL A 117 -13.50 -28.12 -4.80
C VAL A 117 -12.15 -28.37 -4.16
N SER A 118 -11.83 -27.66 -3.07
CA SER A 118 -10.59 -27.80 -2.30
C SER A 118 -10.41 -29.22 -1.74
N LEU A 119 -11.47 -29.81 -1.19
CA LEU A 119 -11.47 -31.19 -0.72
C LEU A 119 -11.13 -32.17 -1.85
N LYS A 120 -11.76 -32.02 -3.02
CA LYS A 120 -11.50 -32.90 -4.17
C LYS A 120 -10.12 -32.72 -4.77
N LEU A 121 -9.60 -31.50 -4.83
CA LEU A 121 -8.22 -31.25 -5.25
C LEU A 121 -7.22 -31.93 -4.30
N SER A 122 -7.48 -31.89 -2.99
CA SER A 122 -6.64 -32.55 -1.98
C SER A 122 -6.66 -34.08 -2.13
N GLU A 123 -7.82 -34.68 -2.40
CA GLU A 123 -7.93 -36.10 -2.72
C GLU A 123 -7.11 -36.48 -3.97
N ILE A 124 -7.19 -35.66 -5.04
CA ILE A 124 -6.42 -35.87 -6.27
C ILE A 124 -4.92 -35.83 -5.99
N GLU A 125 -4.43 -34.86 -5.21
CA GLU A 125 -3.01 -34.77 -4.88
C GLU A 125 -2.54 -35.96 -4.04
N ARG A 126 -3.37 -36.44 -3.09
CA ARG A 126 -3.07 -37.67 -2.34
C ARG A 126 -2.95 -38.88 -3.28
N LEU A 127 -3.91 -39.06 -4.18
CA LEU A 127 -3.88 -40.16 -5.16
C LEU A 127 -2.66 -40.06 -6.09
N ARG A 128 -2.31 -38.84 -6.54
CA ARG A 128 -1.08 -38.60 -7.33
C ARG A 128 0.17 -38.98 -6.55
N ALA A 129 0.23 -38.68 -5.26
CA ALA A 129 1.35 -39.06 -4.40
C ALA A 129 1.44 -40.57 -4.18
N GLU A 130 0.30 -41.25 -3.92
CA GLU A 130 0.23 -42.71 -3.79
C GLU A 130 0.73 -43.41 -5.06
N LEU A 131 0.29 -42.96 -6.25
CA LEU A 131 0.75 -43.49 -7.53
C LEU A 131 2.27 -43.33 -7.73
N ARG A 132 2.82 -42.14 -7.45
CA ARG A 132 4.27 -41.90 -7.51
C ARG A 132 5.02 -42.82 -6.54
N GLY A 133 4.48 -43.07 -5.36
CA GLY A 133 5.05 -43.96 -4.34
C GLY A 133 5.06 -45.44 -4.75
N MET A 134 4.09 -45.90 -5.54
CA MET A 134 4.07 -47.27 -6.08
C MET A 134 5.14 -47.46 -7.16
N ILE A 135 5.30 -46.47 -8.05
CA ILE A 135 6.29 -46.54 -9.13
C ILE A 135 7.73 -46.43 -8.56
N GLY A 136 7.95 -45.57 -7.55
CA GLY A 136 9.25 -45.40 -6.91
C GLY A 136 9.69 -46.54 -5.97
N LYS A 137 8.85 -47.57 -5.75
CA LYS A 137 9.15 -48.73 -4.90
C LYS A 137 9.65 -49.96 -5.66
N THR A 138 9.94 -49.82 -6.95
CA THR A 138 10.49 -50.90 -7.79
C THR A 138 12.00 -50.69 -7.98
N GLU A 139 12.79 -50.87 -6.93
CA GLU A 139 14.24 -51.15 -6.96
C GLU A 139 14.62 -52.07 -5.80
#